data_AF-A0A7X8USK7-F1
#
_entry.id   AF-A0A7X8USK7-F1
#
_cell.length_a   1.000
_cell.length_b   1.000
_cell.length_c   1.000
_cell.angle_alpha   90.00
_cell.angle_beta   90.00
_cell.angle_gamma   90.00
#
_symmetry.space_group_name_H-M   'P 1'
#
loop_
_entity.id
_entity.type
_entity.pdbx_description
1 polymer ?
#
loop_
_entity_poly.entity_id
_entity_poly.type
_entity_poly.pdbx_seq_one_letter_code
_entity_poly.pdbx_strand_id
1 'polypeptide(L)'
;MPYRVGYTGLVRRFFGWFGGPVAPIVAAMLFASTCLAQVFPGATWEFRTPAEFGINDSKLNQFVSSIGGTGCIVYNGYMIKTWGNQGSKADWASAVKPVISTMLFFAIQENKLPSVDDLIYNHGWALVPKDQTMTFRHLANMIGNYTRTEAPGAAWAYNDYGIQLYQKTLFDRVYGTTPNAAATAPTRLGALQFQDGSIFSSRDGYGLYTSVRDYARIGWFWLNKGNWNGTQLLPTSYFDNFMKPYVPGSLPRSCSSCSTSDYLGIGTSGGGSNDFAYGPGIYGFNWWFNAKGGLHPNDLTWPDAPLDTFQANGHWNTEIVTVIPSRKLVVSAIGNWGTFQPGSASAGMNQNLKLLAEAVPANLPNIHLNTSAINRVADYTENLSSDSFVVTNSGSGTLQYSISDNVSWLNVNPPSGSRGAGQSNTHTINYTVNGLAVGTYNATITVSDNGSSPPAPNSPQTIDVSVRVKSVLPDLDLDGDVDQEDFGLFQACYGNSVLPGCEMADFNDDGVISQTDFGIFLGCFSGTGVLADKTCDDVYE
;
A
#
# COMPACT_ATOMS: atom_id res chain seq x y z
N MET A 1 -52.38 35.35 -41.52
CA MET A 1 -53.35 34.29 -41.85
C MET A 1 -53.15 33.12 -40.89
N PRO A 2 -54.14 32.77 -40.04
CA PRO A 2 -54.09 31.61 -39.15
C PRO A 2 -55.20 30.58 -39.44
N TYR A 3 -54.97 29.33 -39.02
CA TYR A 3 -55.95 28.26 -38.78
C TYR A 3 -55.45 27.56 -37.49
N ARG A 4 -56.15 27.43 -36.33
CA ARG A 4 -57.48 26.87 -35.97
C ARG A 4 -57.67 25.46 -36.56
N VAL A 5 -58.05 24.40 -35.84
CA VAL A 5 -59.01 24.14 -34.72
C VAL A 5 -58.48 22.98 -33.83
N GLY A 6 -58.85 22.72 -32.55
CA GLY A 6 -59.68 23.43 -31.56
C GLY A 6 -60.74 22.57 -30.81
N TYR A 7 -60.70 22.52 -29.46
CA TYR A 7 -61.75 22.03 -28.52
C TYR A 7 -62.03 20.50 -28.44
N THR A 8 -62.62 19.89 -27.38
CA THR A 8 -63.33 20.41 -26.17
C THR A 8 -63.33 19.42 -24.99
N GLY A 9 -63.49 19.92 -23.75
CA GLY A 9 -64.28 19.26 -22.67
C GLY A 9 -63.48 18.84 -21.41
N LEU A 10 -64.01 18.93 -20.18
CA LEU A 10 -65.25 19.55 -19.68
C LEU A 10 -65.05 19.98 -18.20
N VAL A 11 -65.79 20.97 -17.72
CA VAL A 11 -65.66 21.51 -16.35
C VAL A 11 -66.30 20.60 -15.30
N ARG A 12 -65.62 20.35 -14.17
CA ARG A 12 -66.26 20.24 -12.85
C ARG A 12 -65.31 20.62 -11.72
N ARG A 13 -65.63 21.71 -11.01
CA ARG A 13 -65.07 22.00 -9.68
C ARG A 13 -65.71 21.05 -8.67
N PHE A 14 -64.91 20.49 -7.77
CA PHE A 14 -65.36 20.07 -6.45
C PHE A 14 -64.40 20.64 -5.41
N PHE A 15 -64.95 21.27 -4.37
CA PHE A 15 -64.19 21.65 -3.18
C PHE A 15 -63.90 20.39 -2.36
N GLY A 16 -62.66 20.23 -1.91
CA GLY A 16 -62.24 19.16 -1.01
C GLY A 16 -61.08 19.67 -0.16
N TRP A 17 -61.37 20.06 1.07
CA TRP A 17 -60.41 20.59 2.04
C TRP A 17 -59.96 19.47 2.97
N PHE A 18 -58.68 19.08 2.94
CA PHE A 18 -58.01 18.42 4.06
C PHE A 18 -56.51 18.69 3.98
N GLY A 19 -55.90 19.07 5.11
CA GLY A 19 -54.48 19.35 5.22
C GLY A 19 -53.64 18.09 5.48
N GLY A 20 -52.38 18.13 5.06
CA GLY A 20 -51.32 17.21 5.46
C GLY A 20 -50.03 18.02 5.71
N PRO A 21 -49.18 17.61 6.67
CA PRO A 21 -48.07 18.45 7.12
C PRO A 21 -46.91 18.52 6.11
N VAL A 22 -46.19 19.64 6.15
CA VAL A 22 -44.98 19.86 5.36
C VAL A 22 -43.84 19.01 5.94
N ALA A 23 -43.39 18.00 5.20
CA ALA A 23 -42.15 17.30 5.53
C ALA A 23 -40.94 18.17 5.11
N PRO A 24 -39.96 18.40 5.99
CA PRO A 24 -38.74 19.12 5.59
C PRO A 24 -37.90 18.21 4.69
N ILE A 25 -37.61 18.66 3.47
CA ILE A 25 -36.61 18.02 2.61
C ILE A 25 -35.25 18.31 3.23
N VAL A 26 -34.76 17.36 4.04
CA VAL A 26 -33.37 17.35 4.49
C VAL A 26 -32.51 17.07 3.25
N ALA A 27 -31.91 18.12 2.72
CA ALA A 27 -30.93 18.00 1.65
C ALA A 27 -29.70 17.26 2.18
N ALA A 28 -29.65 15.95 1.95
CA ALA A 28 -28.47 15.15 2.22
C ALA A 28 -27.32 15.67 1.34
N MET A 29 -26.43 16.48 1.94
CA MET A 29 -25.17 16.83 1.32
C MET A 29 -24.32 15.55 1.21
N LEU A 30 -24.42 14.90 0.06
CA LEU A 30 -23.47 13.90 -0.39
C LEU A 30 -22.11 14.57 -0.53
N PHE A 31 -21.34 14.58 0.56
CA PHE A 31 -19.91 14.82 0.52
C PHE A 31 -19.27 13.67 -0.25
N ALA A 32 -19.21 13.83 -1.58
CA ALA A 32 -18.40 12.98 -2.42
C ALA A 32 -16.97 13.02 -1.89
N SER A 33 -16.51 11.89 -1.34
CA SER A 33 -15.15 11.77 -0.85
C SER A 33 -14.22 11.87 -2.07
N THR A 34 -13.66 13.06 -2.31
CA THR A 34 -12.67 13.26 -3.36
C THR A 34 -11.37 12.61 -2.92
N CYS A 35 -11.27 11.30 -3.16
CA CYS A 35 -10.00 10.62 -3.29
C CYS A 35 -9.16 11.46 -4.27
N LEU A 36 -8.09 12.10 -3.77
CA LEU A 36 -7.29 13.03 -4.58
C LEU A 36 -6.76 12.26 -5.80
N ALA A 37 -7.30 12.59 -6.97
CA ALA A 37 -6.99 11.92 -8.21
C ALA A 37 -5.48 11.99 -8.45
N GLN A 38 -4.87 10.87 -8.81
CA GLN A 38 -3.43 10.83 -9.04
C GLN A 38 -3.08 11.72 -10.23
N VAL A 39 -2.20 12.69 -10.01
CA VAL A 39 -1.89 13.72 -11.01
C VAL A 39 -0.96 13.16 -12.09
N PHE A 40 -1.19 13.59 -13.33
CA PHE A 40 -0.37 13.29 -14.49
C PHE A 40 -0.01 14.59 -15.21
N PRO A 41 1.17 14.69 -15.82
CA PRO A 41 1.53 15.86 -16.61
C PRO A 41 0.66 15.96 -17.87
N GLY A 42 0.39 17.19 -18.29
CA GLY A 42 -0.07 17.45 -19.66
C GLY A 42 1.12 17.53 -20.62
N ALA A 43 0.97 18.39 -21.64
CA ALA A 43 2.04 18.73 -22.58
C ALA A 43 3.31 19.23 -21.86
N THR A 44 3.18 19.85 -20.70
CA THR A 44 4.28 20.14 -19.77
C THR A 44 3.95 19.59 -18.38
N TRP A 45 4.97 19.22 -17.61
CA TRP A 45 4.79 19.02 -16.17
C TRP A 45 4.38 20.33 -15.48
N GLU A 46 3.39 20.26 -14.61
CA GLU A 46 3.06 21.35 -13.70
C GLU A 46 4.10 21.40 -12.57
N PHE A 47 4.59 22.60 -12.25
CA PHE A 47 5.56 22.82 -11.18
C PHE A 47 4.86 23.16 -9.85
N ARG A 48 5.37 22.60 -8.76
CA ARG A 48 5.00 22.93 -7.38
C ARG A 48 6.26 22.98 -6.53
N THR A 49 6.33 23.86 -5.56
CA THR A 49 7.45 23.93 -4.63
C THR A 49 7.42 22.76 -3.64
N PRO A 50 8.59 22.28 -3.15
CA PRO A 50 8.62 21.26 -2.09
C PRO A 50 7.88 21.69 -0.82
N ALA A 51 7.87 22.99 -0.51
CA ALA A 51 7.20 23.55 0.66
C ALA A 51 5.67 23.34 0.63
N GLU A 52 5.02 23.37 -0.54
CA GLU A 52 3.58 23.08 -0.70
C GLU A 52 3.19 21.64 -0.31
N PHE A 53 4.17 20.73 -0.21
CA PHE A 53 4.00 19.35 0.22
C PHE A 53 4.66 19.03 1.57
N GLY A 54 5.21 20.03 2.27
CA GLY A 54 5.98 19.82 3.51
C GLY A 54 7.31 19.07 3.30
N ILE A 55 7.81 19.01 2.06
CA ILE A 55 9.06 18.32 1.71
C ILE A 55 10.27 19.17 2.11
N ASN A 56 11.29 18.54 2.69
CA ASN A 56 12.49 19.24 3.17
C ASN A 56 13.41 19.60 1.99
N ASP A 57 13.24 20.81 1.45
CA ASP A 57 14.05 21.30 0.32
C ASP A 57 15.54 21.40 0.64
N SER A 58 15.95 21.60 1.90
CA SER A 58 17.39 21.59 2.27
C SER A 58 18.04 20.25 1.97
N LYS A 59 17.34 19.14 2.24
CA LYS A 59 17.79 17.78 1.90
C LYS A 59 17.78 17.54 0.39
N LEU A 60 16.79 18.06 -0.34
CA LEU A 60 16.81 18.02 -1.82
C LEU A 60 17.96 18.84 -2.42
N ASN A 61 18.29 19.99 -1.85
CA ASN A 61 19.43 20.82 -2.26
C ASN A 61 20.77 20.11 -1.99
N GLN A 62 20.92 19.42 -0.85
CA GLN A 62 22.07 18.56 -0.58
C GLN A 62 22.21 17.45 -1.62
N PHE A 63 21.12 16.73 -1.94
CA PHE A 63 21.11 15.70 -2.97
C PHE A 63 21.54 16.25 -4.34
N VAL A 64 20.88 17.32 -4.83
CA VAL A 64 21.21 17.96 -6.11
C VAL A 64 22.66 18.46 -6.15
N SER A 65 23.17 19.00 -5.04
CA SER A 65 24.55 19.48 -4.96
C SER A 65 25.57 18.35 -4.96
N SER A 66 25.23 17.20 -4.37
CA SER A 66 26.12 16.03 -4.36
C SER A 66 26.19 15.34 -5.72
N ILE A 67 25.09 15.29 -6.49
CA ILE A 67 25.07 14.60 -7.79
C ILE A 67 25.42 15.52 -8.97
N GLY A 68 25.06 16.80 -8.90
CA GLY A 68 25.27 17.76 -9.99
C GLY A 68 24.64 17.32 -11.32
N GLY A 69 25.23 17.77 -12.43
CA GLY A 69 24.78 17.38 -13.79
C GLY A 69 23.43 18.00 -14.17
N THR A 70 22.52 17.20 -14.71
CA THR A 70 21.15 17.61 -15.06
C THR A 70 20.13 16.57 -14.60
N GLY A 71 18.96 17.01 -14.13
CA GLY A 71 17.94 16.11 -13.64
C GLY A 71 16.70 16.80 -13.10
N CYS A 72 15.76 15.97 -12.65
CA CYS A 72 14.48 16.39 -12.14
C CYS A 72 13.95 15.45 -11.05
N ILE A 73 13.11 16.00 -10.16
CA ILE A 73 12.37 15.28 -9.12
C ILE A 73 10.89 15.53 -9.34
N VAL A 74 10.16 14.44 -9.55
CA VAL A 74 8.71 14.37 -9.62
C VAL A 74 8.20 13.80 -8.30
N TYR A 75 7.26 14.49 -7.66
CA TYR A 75 6.54 14.02 -6.48
C TYR A 75 5.04 14.11 -6.71
N ASN A 76 4.33 13.00 -6.47
CA ASN A 76 2.86 12.93 -6.48
C ASN A 76 2.19 13.45 -7.77
N GLY A 77 2.90 13.40 -8.91
CA GLY A 77 2.42 13.89 -10.21
C GLY A 77 2.76 15.35 -10.54
N TYR A 78 3.55 16.02 -9.69
CA TYR A 78 4.09 17.36 -9.93
C TYR A 78 5.60 17.34 -10.09
N MET A 79 6.13 18.26 -10.90
CA MET A 79 7.55 18.58 -10.91
C MET A 79 7.86 19.43 -9.68
N ILE A 80 8.75 18.95 -8.79
CA ILE A 80 9.10 19.69 -7.56
C ILE A 80 10.52 20.24 -7.54
N LYS A 81 11.42 19.73 -8.38
CA LYS A 81 12.78 20.25 -8.50
C LYS A 81 13.39 19.91 -9.86
N THR A 82 14.19 20.84 -10.38
CA THR A 82 14.93 20.68 -11.65
C THR A 82 16.29 21.36 -11.54
N TRP A 83 17.31 20.78 -12.16
CA TRP A 83 18.64 21.39 -12.29
C TRP A 83 19.27 20.99 -13.63
N GLY A 84 20.15 21.83 -14.16
CA GLY A 84 20.66 21.66 -15.53
C GLY A 84 19.57 21.83 -16.60
N ASN A 85 19.93 21.54 -17.86
CA ASN A 85 19.02 21.72 -18.99
C ASN A 85 17.99 20.57 -19.07
N GLN A 86 16.72 20.89 -18.86
CA GLN A 86 15.62 19.93 -18.86
C GLN A 86 15.23 19.40 -20.25
N GLY A 87 15.58 20.12 -21.32
CA GLY A 87 15.30 19.72 -22.70
C GLY A 87 16.50 19.09 -23.42
N SER A 88 17.70 19.07 -22.81
CA SER A 88 18.85 18.39 -23.42
C SER A 88 18.67 16.88 -23.36
N LYS A 89 18.84 16.23 -24.51
CA LYS A 89 18.79 14.78 -24.66
C LYS A 89 20.21 14.20 -24.55
N ALA A 90 20.31 13.01 -23.99
CA ALA A 90 21.57 12.28 -23.81
C ALA A 90 21.35 10.77 -23.99
N ASP A 91 22.43 10.03 -24.24
CA ASP A 91 22.41 8.56 -24.25
C ASP A 91 22.32 8.05 -22.81
N TRP A 92 21.32 7.23 -22.52
CA TRP A 92 21.07 6.70 -21.16
C TRP A 92 21.72 5.34 -20.91
N ALA A 93 22.58 4.87 -21.82
CA ALA A 93 23.35 3.65 -21.70
C ALA A 93 22.48 2.45 -21.28
N SER A 94 22.92 1.70 -20.28
CA SER A 94 22.20 0.54 -19.73
C SER A 94 20.82 0.85 -19.16
N ALA A 95 20.46 2.10 -18.86
CA ALA A 95 19.11 2.43 -18.42
C ALA A 95 18.07 2.22 -19.52
N VAL A 96 18.43 2.09 -20.81
CA VAL A 96 17.47 1.68 -21.87
C VAL A 96 16.71 0.38 -21.55
N LYS A 97 17.34 -0.55 -20.81
CA LYS A 97 16.92 -1.94 -20.72
C LYS A 97 15.48 -2.13 -20.15
N PRO A 98 15.06 -1.44 -19.08
CA PRO A 98 13.65 -1.32 -18.68
C PRO A 98 12.65 -0.90 -19.76
N VAL A 99 13.03 -0.02 -20.69
CA VAL A 99 12.15 0.41 -21.78
C VAL A 99 11.95 -0.73 -22.78
N ILE A 100 12.97 -1.55 -23.03
CA ILE A 100 12.86 -2.78 -23.85
C ILE A 100 11.86 -3.75 -23.22
N SER A 101 11.94 -4.02 -21.91
CA SER A 101 10.96 -4.87 -21.21
C SER A 101 9.55 -4.27 -21.14
N THR A 102 9.43 -2.93 -21.09
CA THR A 102 8.12 -2.27 -21.26
C THR A 102 7.54 -2.52 -22.66
N MET A 103 8.38 -2.51 -23.68
CA MET A 103 7.98 -2.79 -25.07
C MET A 103 7.67 -4.28 -25.32
N LEU A 104 8.26 -5.21 -24.57
CA LEU A 104 7.84 -6.62 -24.56
C LEU A 104 6.40 -6.77 -24.05
N PHE A 105 6.04 -6.07 -22.97
CA PHE A 105 4.69 -6.12 -22.41
C PHE A 105 3.63 -5.57 -23.39
N PHE A 106 3.94 -4.47 -24.10
CA PHE A 106 3.07 -4.00 -25.19
C PHE A 106 2.93 -5.01 -26.33
N ALA A 107 4.00 -5.73 -26.70
CA ALA A 107 3.94 -6.74 -27.76
C ALA A 107 3.04 -7.92 -27.36
N ILE A 108 3.06 -8.33 -26.09
CA ILE A 108 2.18 -9.39 -25.57
C ILE A 108 0.73 -8.91 -25.52
N GLN A 109 0.46 -7.70 -25.01
CA GLN A 109 -0.88 -7.13 -24.97
C GLN A 109 -1.50 -6.97 -26.38
N GLU A 110 -0.68 -6.65 -27.38
CA GLU A 110 -1.08 -6.56 -28.78
C GLU A 110 -1.17 -7.93 -29.49
N ASN A 111 -1.00 -9.05 -28.76
CA ASN A 111 -0.97 -10.42 -29.28
C ASN A 111 0.09 -10.65 -30.38
N LYS A 112 1.16 -9.85 -30.40
CA LYS A 112 2.35 -10.06 -31.26
C LYS A 112 3.27 -11.14 -30.71
N LEU A 113 3.19 -11.40 -29.40
CA LEU A 113 3.85 -12.47 -28.67
C LEU A 113 2.83 -13.15 -27.75
N PRO A 114 2.86 -14.48 -27.60
CA PRO A 114 1.92 -15.20 -26.73
C PRO A 114 2.21 -14.96 -25.23
N SER A 115 3.48 -14.79 -24.85
CA SER A 115 3.90 -14.48 -23.48
C SER A 115 5.37 -14.06 -23.43
N VAL A 116 5.87 -13.75 -22.23
CA VAL A 116 7.31 -13.56 -21.99
C VAL A 116 8.13 -14.85 -22.16
N ASP A 117 7.48 -16.01 -22.23
CA ASP A 117 8.11 -17.33 -22.40
C ASP A 117 8.16 -17.80 -23.86
N ASP A 118 7.80 -16.94 -24.83
CA ASP A 118 8.04 -17.26 -26.23
C ASP A 118 9.54 -17.38 -26.53
N LEU A 119 9.88 -18.32 -27.41
CA LEU A 119 11.26 -18.72 -27.69
C LEU A 119 11.89 -17.76 -28.71
N ILE A 120 13.11 -17.30 -28.41
CA ILE A 120 13.91 -16.48 -29.34
C ILE A 120 14.16 -17.24 -30.66
N TYR A 121 14.22 -18.58 -30.60
CA TYR A 121 14.28 -19.46 -31.76
C TYR A 121 13.11 -19.27 -32.74
N ASN A 122 11.88 -19.09 -32.25
CA ASN A 122 10.66 -18.96 -33.07
C ASN A 122 10.71 -17.74 -34.00
N HIS A 123 11.53 -16.75 -33.69
CA HIS A 123 11.72 -15.56 -34.52
C HIS A 123 12.80 -15.73 -35.61
N GLY A 124 13.26 -16.96 -35.89
CA GLY A 124 14.12 -17.28 -37.02
C GLY A 124 15.60 -16.96 -36.82
N TRP A 125 16.11 -17.04 -35.59
CA TRP A 125 17.55 -16.99 -35.33
C TRP A 125 18.16 -18.40 -35.41
N ALA A 126 19.33 -18.52 -36.02
CA ALA A 126 20.07 -19.78 -36.12
C ALA A 126 20.77 -20.14 -34.79
N LEU A 127 19.99 -20.31 -33.73
CA LEU A 127 20.49 -20.59 -32.38
C LEU A 127 21.15 -21.98 -32.33
N VAL A 128 22.35 -22.05 -31.75
CA VAL A 128 23.01 -23.34 -31.47
C VAL A 128 22.18 -24.14 -30.45
N PRO A 129 22.27 -25.49 -30.42
CA PRO A 129 21.36 -26.32 -29.64
C PRO A 129 21.17 -25.92 -28.16
N LYS A 130 22.23 -25.44 -27.47
CA LYS A 130 22.13 -25.00 -26.07
C LYS A 130 21.19 -23.80 -25.86
N ASP A 131 21.03 -22.96 -26.88
CA ASP A 131 20.34 -21.67 -26.82
C ASP A 131 18.91 -21.73 -27.38
N GLN A 132 18.49 -22.86 -27.95
CA GLN A 132 17.16 -23.01 -28.58
C GLN A 132 16.00 -22.91 -27.56
N THR A 133 16.27 -23.12 -26.27
CA THR A 133 15.33 -22.93 -25.15
C THR A 133 15.31 -21.50 -24.59
N MET A 134 16.05 -20.55 -25.20
CA MET A 134 16.09 -19.16 -24.74
C MET A 134 14.76 -18.46 -25.01
N THR A 135 14.26 -17.72 -24.02
CA THR A 135 13.00 -16.98 -24.08
C THR A 135 13.23 -15.49 -23.89
N PHE A 136 12.24 -14.65 -24.18
CA PHE A 136 12.28 -13.23 -23.81
C PHE A 136 12.47 -13.04 -22.30
N ARG A 137 11.83 -13.86 -21.45
CA ARG A 137 12.04 -13.88 -20.00
C ARG A 137 13.51 -14.12 -19.65
N HIS A 138 14.18 -15.06 -20.30
CA HIS A 138 15.60 -15.31 -20.06
C HIS A 138 16.48 -14.09 -20.37
N LEU A 139 16.19 -13.37 -21.46
CA LEU A 139 16.93 -12.16 -21.84
C LEU A 139 16.61 -10.94 -20.96
N ALA A 140 15.32 -10.72 -20.64
CA ALA A 140 14.86 -9.65 -19.75
C ALA A 140 15.42 -9.76 -18.32
N ASN A 141 15.86 -10.96 -17.92
CA ASN A 141 16.39 -11.24 -16.58
C ASN A 141 17.90 -11.51 -16.53
N MET A 142 18.66 -11.26 -17.62
CA MET A 142 20.12 -11.45 -17.66
C MET A 142 20.57 -12.90 -17.36
N ILE A 143 19.75 -13.86 -17.76
CA ILE A 143 19.99 -15.31 -17.58
C ILE A 143 19.92 -16.07 -18.92
N GLY A 144 19.86 -15.37 -20.06
CA GLY A 144 19.85 -16.01 -21.38
C GLY A 144 21.15 -16.68 -21.79
N ASN A 145 22.30 -16.23 -21.25
CA ASN A 145 23.62 -16.81 -21.52
C ASN A 145 23.99 -16.92 -23.01
N TYR A 146 23.38 -16.08 -23.86
CA TYR A 146 23.85 -15.85 -25.23
C TYR A 146 25.32 -15.42 -25.21
N THR A 147 26.14 -15.98 -26.09
CA THR A 147 27.61 -15.86 -26.12
C THR A 147 28.39 -16.42 -24.92
N ARG A 148 27.74 -16.94 -23.87
CA ARG A 148 28.36 -17.64 -22.74
C ARG A 148 28.31 -19.16 -22.95
N THR A 149 29.00 -19.91 -22.09
CA THR A 149 29.02 -21.39 -22.12
C THR A 149 27.76 -22.02 -21.54
N GLU A 150 27.14 -21.37 -20.55
CA GLU A 150 25.97 -21.90 -19.85
C GLU A 150 24.70 -21.88 -20.73
N ALA A 151 23.73 -22.74 -20.41
CA ALA A 151 22.42 -22.73 -21.05
C ALA A 151 21.55 -21.55 -20.52
N PRO A 152 20.48 -21.16 -21.23
CA PRO A 152 19.47 -20.25 -20.71
C PRO A 152 18.93 -20.71 -19.34
N GLY A 153 18.83 -19.80 -18.39
CA GLY A 153 18.38 -20.05 -17.02
C GLY A 153 19.44 -20.63 -16.07
N ALA A 154 20.53 -21.23 -16.57
CA ALA A 154 21.47 -21.97 -15.74
C ALA A 154 22.43 -21.09 -14.90
N ALA A 155 22.67 -19.85 -15.32
CA ALA A 155 23.53 -18.90 -14.63
C ALA A 155 23.12 -17.45 -14.93
N TRP A 156 23.55 -16.52 -14.09
CA TRP A 156 23.38 -15.08 -14.28
C TRP A 156 24.62 -14.45 -14.93
N ALA A 157 24.41 -13.61 -15.94
CA ALA A 157 25.45 -12.82 -16.58
C ALA A 157 24.88 -11.48 -17.06
N TYR A 158 25.45 -10.36 -16.59
CA TYR A 158 25.08 -9.04 -17.11
C TYR A 158 25.66 -8.88 -18.52
N ASN A 159 24.81 -9.00 -19.54
CA ASN A 159 25.20 -9.44 -20.88
C ASN A 159 24.57 -8.56 -21.97
N ASP A 160 25.34 -7.64 -22.53
CA ASP A 160 24.86 -6.70 -23.54
C ASP A 160 24.66 -7.35 -24.92
N TYR A 161 25.38 -8.44 -25.24
CA TYR A 161 25.09 -9.24 -26.45
C TYR A 161 23.70 -9.87 -26.39
N GLY A 162 23.32 -10.40 -25.22
CA GLY A 162 21.96 -10.92 -24.98
C GLY A 162 20.89 -9.84 -25.12
N ILE A 163 21.15 -8.62 -24.65
CA ILE A 163 20.25 -7.49 -24.82
C ILE A 163 20.19 -7.00 -26.28
N GLN A 164 21.30 -7.02 -27.01
CA GLN A 164 21.33 -6.73 -28.45
C GLN A 164 20.46 -7.74 -29.23
N LEU A 165 20.56 -9.04 -28.90
CA LEU A 165 19.68 -10.09 -29.46
C LEU A 165 18.20 -9.85 -29.07
N TYR A 166 17.92 -9.50 -27.82
CA TYR A 166 16.56 -9.20 -27.34
C TYR A 166 15.94 -8.06 -28.15
N GLN A 167 16.59 -6.90 -28.23
CA GLN A 167 16.03 -5.73 -28.88
C GLN A 167 15.91 -5.89 -30.39
N LYS A 168 16.85 -6.57 -31.05
CA LYS A 168 16.71 -6.92 -32.48
C LYS A 168 15.57 -7.89 -32.75
N THR A 169 15.36 -8.88 -31.87
CA THR A 169 14.20 -9.77 -31.97
C THR A 169 12.89 -8.99 -31.81
N LEU A 170 12.82 -8.16 -30.77
CA LEU A 170 11.60 -7.40 -30.44
C LEU A 170 11.27 -6.32 -31.48
N PHE A 171 12.23 -5.46 -31.84
CA PHE A 171 11.95 -4.35 -32.76
C PHE A 171 11.97 -4.79 -34.23
N ASP A 172 13.00 -5.51 -34.67
CA ASP A 172 13.16 -5.84 -36.10
C ASP A 172 12.20 -6.95 -36.53
N ARG A 173 11.89 -7.93 -35.66
CA ARG A 173 11.15 -9.15 -36.05
C ARG A 173 9.72 -9.24 -35.49
N VAL A 174 9.45 -8.72 -34.30
CA VAL A 174 8.09 -8.74 -33.68
C VAL A 174 7.31 -7.44 -34.00
N TYR A 175 7.97 -6.28 -33.91
CA TYR A 175 7.35 -5.01 -34.30
C TYR A 175 7.50 -4.69 -35.79
N GLY A 176 8.60 -5.11 -36.44
CA GLY A 176 8.87 -4.83 -37.85
C GLY A 176 9.13 -3.35 -38.14
N THR A 177 9.61 -2.58 -37.16
CA THR A 177 9.86 -1.13 -37.30
C THR A 177 10.94 -0.65 -36.33
N THR A 178 11.41 0.59 -36.48
CA THR A 178 12.48 1.14 -35.65
C THR A 178 12.07 1.22 -34.17
N PRO A 179 13.01 1.13 -33.22
CA PRO A 179 12.71 1.20 -31.79
C PRO A 179 11.94 2.46 -31.41
N ASN A 180 12.28 3.61 -32.01
CA ASN A 180 11.54 4.85 -31.75
C ASN A 180 10.09 4.77 -32.26
N ALA A 181 9.87 4.35 -33.50
CA ALA A 181 8.52 4.27 -34.09
C ALA A 181 7.64 3.23 -33.37
N ALA A 182 8.25 2.12 -32.89
CA ALA A 182 7.56 1.17 -32.03
C ALA A 182 7.18 1.83 -30.69
N ALA A 183 8.11 2.48 -30.00
CA ALA A 183 7.88 3.00 -28.66
C ALA A 183 6.93 4.21 -28.63
N THR A 184 7.10 5.19 -29.53
CA THR A 184 6.30 6.43 -29.55
C THR A 184 4.94 6.28 -30.24
N ALA A 185 4.46 5.06 -30.49
CA ALA A 185 3.11 4.82 -30.98
C ALA A 185 2.07 5.37 -29.96
N PRO A 186 0.98 6.05 -30.39
CA PRO A 186 -0.01 6.63 -29.47
C PRO A 186 -0.71 5.62 -28.56
N THR A 187 -0.77 4.34 -28.94
CA THR A 187 -1.31 3.24 -28.12
C THR A 187 -0.31 2.65 -27.12
N ARG A 188 0.94 3.15 -27.10
CA ARG A 188 2.04 2.69 -26.25
C ARG A 188 2.62 3.87 -25.46
N LEU A 189 3.94 4.02 -25.40
CA LEU A 189 4.61 5.11 -24.69
C LEU A 189 4.36 6.48 -25.33
N GLY A 190 3.86 6.56 -26.58
CA GLY A 190 3.42 7.83 -27.17
C GLY A 190 2.30 8.52 -26.38
N ALA A 191 1.47 7.76 -25.66
CA ALA A 191 0.44 8.31 -24.76
C ALA A 191 1.01 9.12 -23.59
N LEU A 192 2.30 8.97 -23.26
CA LEU A 192 2.95 9.69 -22.16
C LEU A 192 3.27 11.15 -22.49
N GLN A 193 3.06 11.59 -23.75
CA GLN A 193 3.27 12.96 -24.23
C GLN A 193 4.68 13.49 -23.95
N PHE A 194 5.70 12.81 -24.49
CA PHE A 194 7.10 13.24 -24.41
C PHE A 194 7.29 14.65 -25.01
N GLN A 195 7.92 15.54 -24.24
CA GLN A 195 8.14 16.95 -24.58
C GLN A 195 9.23 17.16 -25.63
N ASP A 196 10.24 16.29 -25.65
CA ASP A 196 11.46 16.42 -26.44
C ASP A 196 11.52 15.38 -27.59
N GLY A 197 10.34 14.87 -27.96
CA GLY A 197 10.08 14.09 -29.18
C GLY A 197 10.51 12.63 -29.09
N SER A 198 11.47 12.23 -29.93
CA SER A 198 11.96 10.85 -29.99
C SER A 198 12.62 10.43 -28.67
N ILE A 199 12.49 9.15 -28.31
CA ILE A 199 13.15 8.57 -27.14
C ILE A 199 14.24 7.55 -27.51
N PHE A 200 14.32 7.11 -28.77
CA PHE A 200 15.42 6.30 -29.30
C PHE A 200 16.09 7.00 -30.49
N SER A 201 17.42 7.11 -30.46
CA SER A 201 18.22 7.57 -31.61
C SER A 201 19.74 7.34 -31.52
N SER A 202 20.27 6.86 -30.39
CA SER A 202 21.70 6.51 -30.27
C SER A 202 21.92 5.02 -30.55
N ARG A 203 23.18 4.55 -30.59
CA ARG A 203 23.58 3.13 -30.72
C ARG A 203 22.81 2.43 -31.84
N ASP A 204 23.00 2.93 -33.07
CA ASP A 204 22.32 2.50 -34.31
C ASP A 204 20.79 2.49 -34.24
N GLY A 205 20.22 3.40 -33.44
CA GLY A 205 18.77 3.58 -33.26
C GLY A 205 18.15 2.74 -32.13
N TYR A 206 18.93 1.89 -31.45
CA TYR A 206 18.46 1.05 -30.34
C TYR A 206 18.76 1.62 -28.95
N GLY A 207 19.66 2.61 -28.85
CA GLY A 207 19.96 3.31 -27.61
C GLY A 207 18.88 4.34 -27.24
N LEU A 208 18.50 4.36 -25.96
CA LEU A 208 17.62 5.39 -25.42
C LEU A 208 18.36 6.73 -25.42
N TYR A 209 17.80 7.69 -26.16
CA TYR A 209 18.34 9.04 -26.29
C TYR A 209 17.22 10.04 -26.04
N THR A 210 17.10 10.50 -24.79
CA THR A 210 15.96 11.29 -24.30
C THR A 210 16.37 12.30 -23.22
N SER A 211 15.47 13.21 -22.85
CA SER A 211 15.68 14.19 -21.78
C SER A 211 15.31 13.63 -20.41
N VAL A 212 15.82 14.25 -19.35
CA VAL A 212 15.54 13.84 -17.96
C VAL A 212 14.04 13.88 -17.62
N ARG A 213 13.32 14.92 -18.05
CA ARG A 213 11.87 15.07 -17.81
C ARG A 213 11.01 14.07 -18.58
N ASP A 214 11.46 13.64 -19.77
CA ASP A 214 10.76 12.63 -20.55
C ASP A 214 11.03 11.24 -20.03
N TYR A 215 12.24 10.95 -19.55
CA TYR A 215 12.46 9.68 -18.89
C TYR A 215 11.74 9.58 -17.53
N ALA A 216 11.57 10.70 -16.82
CA ALA A 216 10.72 10.77 -15.63
C ALA A 216 9.26 10.38 -15.92
N ARG A 217 8.73 10.61 -17.13
CA ARG A 217 7.39 10.12 -17.53
C ARG A 217 7.30 8.59 -17.54
N ILE A 218 8.33 7.89 -18.00
CA ILE A 218 8.37 6.41 -17.98
C ILE A 218 8.51 5.90 -16.54
N GLY A 219 9.33 6.56 -15.71
CA GLY A 219 9.38 6.26 -14.26
C GLY A 219 8.03 6.46 -13.58
N TRP A 220 7.31 7.53 -13.92
CA TRP A 220 5.97 7.83 -13.41
C TRP A 220 4.93 6.81 -13.90
N PHE A 221 5.02 6.37 -15.16
CA PHE A 221 4.18 5.32 -15.73
C PHE A 221 4.36 3.97 -15.01
N TRP A 222 5.60 3.60 -14.65
CA TRP A 222 5.89 2.41 -13.85
C TRP A 222 5.39 2.54 -12.40
N LEU A 223 5.58 3.71 -11.76
CA LEU A 223 5.03 3.98 -10.42
C LEU A 223 3.51 3.83 -10.40
N ASN A 224 2.82 4.25 -11.47
CA ASN A 224 1.37 4.14 -11.64
C ASN A 224 0.91 2.78 -12.23
N LYS A 225 1.78 1.76 -12.24
CA LYS A 225 1.48 0.39 -12.69
C LYS A 225 0.74 0.33 -14.04
N GLY A 226 1.18 1.13 -15.01
CA GLY A 226 0.64 1.11 -16.37
C GLY A 226 -0.62 1.98 -16.59
N ASN A 227 -1.14 2.64 -15.54
CA ASN A 227 -2.17 3.65 -15.69
C ASN A 227 -1.55 5.00 -16.09
N TRP A 228 -2.15 5.67 -17.07
CA TRP A 228 -1.80 7.03 -17.45
C TRP A 228 -3.06 7.87 -17.63
N ASN A 229 -3.26 8.86 -16.74
CA ASN A 229 -4.38 9.79 -16.79
C ASN A 229 -5.76 9.11 -16.95
N GLY A 230 -5.99 8.02 -16.19
CA GLY A 230 -7.23 7.24 -16.21
C GLY A 230 -7.32 6.20 -17.33
N THR A 231 -6.31 6.10 -18.21
CA THR A 231 -6.21 5.06 -19.24
C THR A 231 -5.21 3.99 -18.81
N GLN A 232 -5.66 2.75 -18.65
CA GLN A 232 -4.79 1.61 -18.36
C GLN A 232 -4.10 1.14 -19.66
N LEU A 233 -2.86 1.58 -19.91
CA LEU A 233 -2.11 1.26 -21.14
C LEU A 233 -1.44 -0.12 -21.11
N LEU A 234 -1.12 -0.61 -19.91
CA LEU A 234 -0.67 -1.99 -19.62
C LEU A 234 -1.35 -2.46 -18.34
N PRO A 235 -1.81 -3.72 -18.21
CA PRO A 235 -2.51 -4.19 -17.01
C PRO A 235 -1.62 -4.14 -15.77
N THR A 236 -2.21 -3.80 -14.63
CA THR A 236 -1.54 -3.77 -13.32
C THR A 236 -0.83 -5.09 -12.99
N SER A 237 -1.41 -6.21 -13.42
CA SER A 237 -0.87 -7.55 -13.25
C SER A 237 0.52 -7.76 -13.87
N TYR A 238 0.94 -6.98 -14.88
CA TYR A 238 2.32 -7.04 -15.36
C TYR A 238 3.29 -6.44 -14.35
N PHE A 239 2.92 -5.37 -13.67
CA PHE A 239 3.75 -4.74 -12.64
C PHE A 239 3.79 -5.60 -11.38
N ASP A 240 2.66 -6.16 -10.94
CA ASP A 240 2.59 -7.06 -9.78
C ASP A 240 3.41 -8.37 -10.01
N ASN A 241 3.50 -8.83 -11.26
CA ASN A 241 4.27 -10.02 -11.62
C ASN A 241 5.74 -9.77 -11.93
N PHE A 242 6.12 -8.59 -12.45
CA PHE A 242 7.44 -8.36 -13.04
C PHE A 242 8.22 -7.17 -12.45
N MET A 243 7.58 -6.25 -11.71
CA MET A 243 8.23 -5.16 -10.98
C MET A 243 8.76 -5.63 -9.62
N LYS A 244 9.56 -6.69 -9.61
CA LYS A 244 10.18 -7.28 -8.42
C LYS A 244 11.48 -8.01 -8.77
N PRO A 245 12.37 -8.30 -7.79
CA PRO A 245 13.52 -9.17 -8.03
C PRO A 245 13.05 -10.54 -8.52
N TYR A 246 13.36 -10.87 -9.77
CA TYR A 246 12.94 -12.10 -10.42
C TYR A 246 14.05 -13.15 -10.42
N VAL A 247 15.31 -12.72 -10.53
CA VAL A 247 16.47 -13.61 -10.49
C VAL A 247 16.68 -14.11 -9.06
N PRO A 248 16.66 -15.43 -8.77
CA PRO A 248 16.88 -15.95 -7.43
C PRO A 248 18.26 -15.55 -6.87
N GLY A 249 18.33 -15.20 -5.59
CA GLY A 249 19.59 -14.84 -4.92
C GLY A 249 20.66 -15.95 -4.92
N SER A 250 20.23 -17.21 -5.01
CA SER A 250 21.08 -18.40 -5.06
C SER A 250 21.56 -18.79 -6.47
N LEU A 251 21.13 -18.07 -7.53
CA LEU A 251 21.52 -18.42 -8.89
C LEU A 251 23.02 -18.14 -9.11
N PRO A 252 23.82 -19.12 -9.57
CA PRO A 252 25.26 -18.92 -9.76
C PRO A 252 25.53 -17.90 -10.87
N ARG A 253 26.68 -17.23 -10.78
CA ARG A 253 27.17 -16.36 -11.86
C ARG A 253 27.77 -17.20 -12.98
N SER A 254 27.65 -16.71 -14.22
CA SER A 254 28.38 -17.28 -15.37
C SER A 254 29.88 -17.22 -15.10
N CYS A 255 30.56 -18.30 -15.49
CA CYS A 255 31.99 -18.50 -15.47
C CYS A 255 32.75 -17.23 -15.89
N SER A 256 33.62 -16.69 -15.03
CA SER A 256 34.32 -15.43 -15.30
C SER A 256 35.42 -15.54 -16.36
N SER A 257 36.04 -16.72 -16.50
CA SER A 257 37.13 -16.99 -17.46
C SER A 257 36.64 -17.52 -18.81
N CYS A 258 35.35 -17.84 -18.96
CA CYS A 258 34.83 -18.45 -20.17
C CYS A 258 34.74 -17.44 -21.33
N SER A 259 35.11 -17.88 -22.53
CA SER A 259 35.18 -17.05 -23.73
C SER A 259 33.79 -16.56 -24.17
N THR A 260 33.75 -15.33 -24.71
CA THR A 260 32.59 -14.80 -25.41
C THR A 260 32.57 -15.34 -26.84
N SER A 261 31.45 -15.91 -27.28
CA SER A 261 31.27 -16.40 -28.66
C SER A 261 29.97 -15.87 -29.30
N ASP A 262 30.07 -14.77 -30.04
CA ASP A 262 28.94 -14.16 -30.78
C ASP A 262 28.70 -14.88 -32.12
N TYR A 263 28.22 -16.11 -32.07
CA TYR A 263 28.06 -16.97 -33.24
C TYR A 263 27.00 -16.51 -34.25
N LEU A 264 26.10 -15.59 -33.86
CA LEU A 264 25.16 -14.94 -34.78
C LEU A 264 25.70 -13.64 -35.40
N GLY A 265 26.85 -13.12 -34.92
CA GLY A 265 27.39 -11.82 -35.34
C GLY A 265 26.46 -10.64 -34.99
N ILE A 266 25.77 -10.71 -33.84
CA ILE A 266 24.79 -9.71 -33.37
C ILE A 266 25.48 -8.42 -32.93
N GLY A 267 26.71 -8.51 -32.44
CA GLY A 267 27.44 -7.44 -31.78
C GLY A 267 26.88 -7.10 -30.40
N THR A 268 27.29 -5.93 -29.90
CA THR A 268 26.90 -5.41 -28.59
C THR A 268 26.61 -3.91 -28.67
N SER A 269 25.72 -3.42 -27.83
CA SER A 269 25.46 -1.99 -27.64
C SER A 269 26.60 -1.24 -26.94
N GLY A 270 27.61 -1.93 -26.41
CA GLY A 270 28.83 -1.32 -25.85
C GLY A 270 29.45 -2.08 -24.66
N GLY A 271 28.69 -2.94 -23.98
CA GLY A 271 29.20 -3.84 -22.95
C GLY A 271 29.71 -5.18 -23.48
N GLY A 272 30.33 -5.97 -22.63
CA GLY A 272 30.66 -7.38 -22.85
C GLY A 272 29.50 -8.32 -22.52
N SER A 273 29.84 -9.56 -22.19
CA SER A 273 28.88 -10.65 -21.95
C SER A 273 28.70 -11.02 -20.47
N ASN A 274 29.47 -10.42 -19.54
CA ASN A 274 29.40 -10.67 -18.08
C ASN A 274 30.01 -9.48 -17.28
N ASP A 275 29.61 -8.25 -17.60
CA ASP A 275 30.32 -7.02 -17.21
C ASP A 275 30.16 -6.61 -15.74
N PHE A 276 29.15 -7.16 -15.07
CA PHE A 276 28.82 -6.79 -13.71
C PHE A 276 28.66 -8.01 -12.82
N ALA A 277 28.72 -7.81 -11.50
CA ALA A 277 28.74 -8.89 -10.53
C ALA A 277 27.45 -9.08 -9.73
N TYR A 278 26.71 -8.00 -9.48
CA TYR A 278 25.49 -8.03 -8.69
C TYR A 278 24.26 -8.18 -9.60
N GLY A 279 23.23 -8.89 -9.15
CA GLY A 279 22.03 -9.16 -9.94
C GLY A 279 21.14 -10.24 -9.34
N PRO A 280 21.67 -11.43 -9.00
CA PRO A 280 20.93 -12.44 -8.24
C PRO A 280 20.34 -11.85 -6.95
N GLY A 281 19.02 -11.98 -6.78
CA GLY A 281 18.25 -11.45 -5.65
C GLY A 281 17.82 -9.98 -5.77
N ILE A 282 18.33 -9.22 -6.74
CA ILE A 282 18.10 -7.76 -6.86
C ILE A 282 17.74 -7.29 -8.28
N TYR A 283 17.58 -8.21 -9.24
CA TYR A 283 17.32 -7.89 -10.65
C TYR A 283 16.05 -8.58 -11.15
N GLY A 284 15.26 -7.89 -11.98
CA GLY A 284 14.06 -8.45 -12.60
C GLY A 284 13.53 -7.58 -13.73
N PHE A 285 13.23 -8.19 -14.89
CA PHE A 285 12.70 -7.52 -16.09
C PHE A 285 13.39 -6.18 -16.40
N ASN A 286 14.72 -6.26 -16.39
CA ASN A 286 15.70 -5.21 -16.59
C ASN A 286 15.82 -4.10 -15.53
N TRP A 287 15.06 -4.15 -14.44
CA TRP A 287 15.18 -3.22 -13.31
C TRP A 287 16.08 -3.76 -12.19
N TRP A 288 16.65 -2.82 -11.42
CA TRP A 288 17.38 -3.05 -10.17
C TRP A 288 16.49 -2.70 -8.97
N PHE A 289 16.50 -3.51 -7.92
CA PHE A 289 15.60 -3.39 -6.78
C PHE A 289 16.35 -3.29 -5.46
N ASN A 290 15.79 -2.57 -4.49
CA ASN A 290 16.30 -2.50 -3.13
C ASN A 290 16.00 -3.77 -2.33
N ALA A 291 16.75 -4.85 -2.59
CA ALA A 291 16.50 -6.16 -2.01
C ALA A 291 17.79 -6.80 -1.46
N LYS A 292 17.67 -7.99 -0.87
CA LYS A 292 18.81 -8.78 -0.40
C LYS A 292 19.38 -9.59 -1.58
N GLY A 293 20.63 -9.32 -1.94
CA GLY A 293 21.28 -9.92 -3.10
C GLY A 293 22.18 -11.10 -2.75
N GLY A 294 22.48 -11.96 -3.73
CA GLY A 294 23.34 -13.14 -3.53
C GLY A 294 24.76 -12.82 -3.02
N LEU A 295 25.26 -11.61 -3.28
CA LEU A 295 26.55 -11.12 -2.79
C LEU A 295 26.47 -10.26 -1.51
N HIS A 296 25.26 -9.99 -1.00
CA HIS A 296 25.01 -9.23 0.23
C HIS A 296 23.73 -9.76 0.92
N PRO A 297 23.65 -11.06 1.29
CA PRO A 297 22.39 -11.71 1.65
C PRO A 297 21.77 -11.19 2.95
N ASN A 298 22.52 -10.49 3.79
CA ASN A 298 22.05 -9.95 5.06
C ASN A 298 21.43 -8.55 4.91
N ASP A 299 21.81 -7.81 3.86
CA ASP A 299 21.64 -6.36 3.75
C ASP A 299 20.88 -5.98 2.47
N LEU A 300 20.10 -4.91 2.54
CA LEU A 300 19.46 -4.33 1.35
C LEU A 300 20.51 -3.68 0.43
N THR A 301 20.26 -3.66 -0.88
CA THR A 301 21.12 -2.99 -1.87
C THR A 301 21.45 -1.54 -1.47
N TRP A 302 20.46 -0.79 -0.99
CA TRP A 302 20.60 0.57 -0.48
C TRP A 302 19.93 0.64 0.91
N PRO A 303 20.67 0.36 2.01
CA PRO A 303 20.11 0.22 3.36
C PRO A 303 19.31 1.42 3.89
N ASP A 304 19.63 2.65 3.47
CA ASP A 304 18.92 3.87 3.89
C ASP A 304 17.78 4.27 2.93
N ALA A 305 17.62 3.58 1.80
CA ALA A 305 16.51 3.81 0.86
C ALA A 305 15.27 3.00 1.26
N PRO A 306 14.04 3.46 0.97
CA PRO A 306 12.83 2.66 1.18
C PRO A 306 12.89 1.31 0.46
N LEU A 307 12.28 0.28 1.06
CA LEU A 307 12.34 -1.12 0.59
C LEU A 307 11.83 -1.30 -0.85
N ASP A 308 10.87 -0.47 -1.27
CA ASP A 308 10.27 -0.51 -2.61
C ASP A 308 10.98 0.38 -3.63
N THR A 309 12.16 0.91 -3.30
CA THR A 309 13.00 1.66 -4.25
C THR A 309 13.49 0.73 -5.37
N PHE A 310 13.32 1.16 -6.62
CA PHE A 310 13.89 0.49 -7.78
C PHE A 310 14.49 1.49 -8.77
N GLN A 311 15.43 1.04 -9.60
CA GLN A 311 16.24 1.89 -10.47
C GLN A 311 16.48 1.31 -11.86
N ALA A 312 16.45 2.19 -12.86
CA ALA A 312 17.12 1.99 -14.15
C ALA A 312 18.53 2.58 -14.05
N ASN A 313 19.57 1.81 -14.35
CA ASN A 313 20.98 2.23 -14.21
C ASN A 313 21.72 2.18 -15.56
N GLY A 314 22.12 3.35 -16.06
CA GLY A 314 23.18 3.58 -17.04
C GLY A 314 24.54 3.69 -16.36
N HIS A 315 25.62 3.65 -17.16
CA HIS A 315 27.05 3.59 -16.76
C HIS A 315 27.28 3.87 -15.27
N TRP A 316 27.23 2.81 -14.46
CA TRP A 316 26.95 2.85 -13.01
C TRP A 316 27.31 4.16 -12.30
N ASN A 317 26.33 4.69 -11.57
CA ASN A 317 26.38 5.97 -10.89
C ASN A 317 26.20 7.21 -11.80
N THR A 318 25.88 7.06 -13.08
CA THR A 318 25.77 8.20 -14.03
C THR A 318 24.33 8.50 -14.45
N GLU A 319 23.75 7.73 -15.37
CA GLU A 319 22.41 7.97 -15.91
C GLU A 319 21.37 7.10 -15.19
N ILE A 320 20.61 7.67 -14.25
CA ILE A 320 19.72 6.89 -13.37
C ILE A 320 18.31 7.47 -13.33
N VAL A 321 17.32 6.57 -13.44
CA VAL A 321 15.94 6.83 -13.01
C VAL A 321 15.69 6.01 -11.75
N THR A 322 15.44 6.69 -10.63
CA THR A 322 15.02 6.10 -9.35
C THR A 322 13.51 6.28 -9.18
N VAL A 323 12.82 5.22 -8.79
CA VAL A 323 11.39 5.21 -8.50
C VAL A 323 11.18 4.70 -7.07
N ILE A 324 10.39 5.42 -6.28
CA ILE A 324 10.07 5.06 -4.89
C ILE A 324 8.55 5.18 -4.69
N PRO A 325 7.77 4.09 -4.90
CA PRO A 325 6.31 4.11 -4.85
C PRO A 325 5.73 4.58 -3.50
N SER A 326 6.28 4.13 -2.37
CA SER A 326 5.90 4.50 -1.00
C SER A 326 6.14 5.98 -0.66
N ARG A 327 6.88 6.69 -1.52
CA ARG A 327 7.12 8.13 -1.48
C ARG A 327 6.45 8.88 -2.63
N LYS A 328 5.73 8.18 -3.52
CA LYS A 328 5.20 8.72 -4.79
C LYS A 328 6.25 9.55 -5.56
N LEU A 329 7.50 9.09 -5.54
CA LEU A 329 8.68 9.84 -5.98
C LEU A 329 9.30 9.20 -7.22
N VAL A 330 9.63 10.03 -8.20
CA VAL A 330 10.50 9.65 -9.34
C VAL A 330 11.60 10.69 -9.45
N VAL A 331 12.85 10.23 -9.49
CA VAL A 331 14.02 11.06 -9.78
C VAL A 331 14.65 10.57 -11.06
N SER A 332 14.89 11.47 -12.01
CA SER A 332 15.51 11.16 -13.29
C SER A 332 16.67 12.13 -13.49
N ALA A 333 17.91 11.62 -13.52
CA ALA A 333 19.10 12.45 -13.56
C ALA A 333 20.30 11.79 -14.23
N ILE A 334 21.13 12.64 -14.82
CA ILE A 334 22.47 12.34 -15.31
C ILE A 334 23.43 13.20 -14.51
N GLY A 335 24.23 12.57 -13.66
CA GLY A 335 25.14 13.23 -12.70
C GLY A 335 25.95 12.17 -11.94
N ASN A 336 26.78 12.57 -10.98
CA ASN A 336 27.56 11.65 -10.17
C ASN A 336 26.76 11.18 -8.95
N TRP A 337 26.02 10.08 -9.07
CA TRP A 337 25.25 9.51 -7.96
C TRP A 337 26.13 8.95 -6.82
N GLY A 338 27.46 8.94 -6.96
CA GLY A 338 28.39 8.38 -5.98
C GLY A 338 28.49 6.86 -6.08
N THR A 339 29.48 6.27 -5.42
CA THR A 339 29.80 4.85 -5.57
C THR A 339 28.64 3.91 -5.22
N PHE A 340 28.30 3.01 -6.15
CA PHE A 340 27.50 1.82 -5.88
C PHE A 340 28.34 0.76 -5.15
N GLN A 341 28.01 0.53 -3.88
CA GLN A 341 28.54 -0.58 -3.07
C GLN A 341 27.38 -1.11 -2.22
N PRO A 342 26.70 -2.19 -2.65
CA PRO A 342 25.44 -2.58 -2.04
C PRO A 342 25.63 -3.16 -0.65
N GLY A 343 24.65 -2.97 0.22
CA GLY A 343 24.74 -3.30 1.66
C GLY A 343 25.58 -2.30 2.48
N SER A 344 26.33 -1.40 1.85
CA SER A 344 27.11 -0.39 2.58
C SER A 344 26.32 0.90 2.77
N ALA A 345 26.01 1.22 4.04
CA ALA A 345 25.38 2.48 4.39
C ALA A 345 26.24 3.70 3.99
N SER A 346 27.57 3.60 4.03
CA SER A 346 28.49 4.69 3.68
C SER A 346 28.73 4.86 2.18
N ALA A 347 28.18 4.01 1.32
CA ALA A 347 28.30 4.12 -0.13
C ALA A 347 27.69 5.44 -0.65
N GLY A 348 28.36 6.09 -1.61
CA GLY A 348 27.91 7.41 -2.11
C GLY A 348 26.49 7.38 -2.69
N MET A 349 26.13 6.31 -3.40
CA MET A 349 24.77 6.14 -3.92
C MET A 349 23.74 5.96 -2.80
N ASN A 350 24.06 5.19 -1.76
CA ASN A 350 23.16 5.01 -0.62
C ASN A 350 22.97 6.33 0.15
N GLN A 351 24.04 7.11 0.38
CA GLN A 351 23.95 8.43 1.02
C GLN A 351 23.08 9.41 0.20
N ASN A 352 23.16 9.38 -1.14
CA ASN A 352 22.28 10.17 -1.99
C ASN A 352 20.81 9.72 -1.93
N LEU A 353 20.54 8.41 -1.88
CA LEU A 353 19.18 7.89 -1.70
C LEU A 353 18.63 8.18 -0.29
N LYS A 354 19.48 8.17 0.74
CA LYS A 354 19.15 8.61 2.10
C LYS A 354 18.64 10.05 2.13
N LEU A 355 19.33 10.96 1.43
CA LEU A 355 18.90 12.37 1.34
C LEU A 355 17.50 12.50 0.71
N LEU A 356 17.15 11.68 -0.27
CA LEU A 356 15.78 11.63 -0.83
C LEU A 356 14.77 11.05 0.18
N ALA A 357 15.13 9.99 0.90
CA ALA A 357 14.28 9.34 1.90
C ALA A 357 14.01 10.20 3.14
N GLU A 358 14.97 11.05 3.52
CA GLU A 358 14.88 12.07 4.56
C GLU A 358 14.16 13.34 4.06
N ALA A 359 14.32 13.70 2.78
CA ALA A 359 13.63 14.85 2.19
C ALA A 359 12.13 14.64 2.06
N VAL A 360 11.74 13.43 1.65
CA VAL A 360 10.36 13.01 1.44
C VAL A 360 10.05 11.90 2.45
N PRO A 361 9.49 12.23 3.63
CA PRO A 361 9.03 11.25 4.61
C PRO A 361 8.02 10.27 4.01
N ALA A 362 7.80 9.16 4.70
CA ALA A 362 6.89 8.12 4.21
C ALA A 362 5.47 8.66 4.05
N ASN A 363 4.78 8.28 2.96
CA ASN A 363 3.33 8.40 2.84
C ASN A 363 2.64 7.17 3.51
N LEU A 364 3.07 6.83 4.73
CA LEU A 364 2.53 5.71 5.51
C LEU A 364 1.35 6.20 6.37
N PRO A 365 0.16 5.63 6.21
CA PRO A 365 -0.92 5.85 7.16
C PRO A 365 -0.59 5.17 8.50
N ASN A 366 -1.18 5.66 9.58
CA ASN A 366 -0.95 5.16 10.93
C ASN A 366 -2.27 5.14 11.69
N ILE A 367 -2.66 3.98 12.22
CA ILE A 367 -3.92 3.79 12.96
C ILE A 367 -3.71 4.35 14.37
N HIS A 368 -4.38 5.45 14.72
CA HIS A 368 -4.39 5.97 16.09
C HIS A 368 -5.80 5.89 16.69
N LEU A 369 -5.92 5.20 17.82
CA LEU A 369 -7.15 5.07 18.59
C LEU A 369 -7.12 6.08 19.76
N ASN A 370 -8.24 6.73 20.07
CA ASN A 370 -8.31 7.65 21.21
C ASN A 370 -8.39 6.95 22.58
N THR A 371 -8.62 5.64 22.61
CA THR A 371 -8.56 4.78 23.79
C THR A 371 -8.02 3.40 23.41
N SER A 372 -7.43 2.70 24.37
CA SER A 372 -7.04 1.28 24.29
C SER A 372 -7.90 0.38 25.17
N ALA A 373 -8.77 0.94 26.03
CA ALA A 373 -9.64 0.17 26.91
C ALA A 373 -10.98 0.87 27.19
N ILE A 374 -12.05 0.10 27.39
CA ILE A 374 -13.36 0.58 27.82
C ILE A 374 -13.90 -0.37 28.89
N ASN A 375 -14.21 0.16 30.07
CA ASN A 375 -14.78 -0.62 31.18
C ASN A 375 -16.19 -0.11 31.48
N ARG A 376 -17.16 -1.00 31.55
CA ARG A 376 -18.56 -0.70 31.87
C ARG A 376 -19.08 -1.59 32.99
N VAL A 377 -20.01 -1.06 33.77
CA VAL A 377 -20.84 -1.81 34.71
C VAL A 377 -22.28 -1.68 34.24
N ALA A 378 -23.03 -2.77 34.32
CA ALA A 378 -24.45 -2.83 34.01
C ALA A 378 -25.17 -3.56 35.15
N ASP A 379 -26.32 -3.06 35.56
CA ASP A 379 -27.22 -3.76 36.46
C ASP A 379 -27.87 -4.94 35.72
N TYR A 380 -28.17 -6.03 36.43
CA TYR A 380 -28.71 -7.23 35.81
C TYR A 380 -30.03 -6.94 35.07
N THR A 381 -30.17 -7.51 33.88
CA THR A 381 -31.23 -7.25 32.88
C THR A 381 -31.29 -5.84 32.25
N GLU A 382 -30.51 -4.86 32.71
CA GLU A 382 -30.53 -3.51 32.12
C GLU A 382 -29.79 -3.38 30.78
N ASN A 383 -30.11 -2.32 30.04
CA ASN A 383 -29.46 -1.99 28.77
C ASN A 383 -28.33 -0.98 29.00
N LEU A 384 -27.14 -1.29 28.48
CA LEU A 384 -26.04 -0.32 28.44
C LEU A 384 -26.24 0.73 27.35
N SER A 385 -25.97 2.00 27.70
CA SER A 385 -25.78 3.07 26.74
C SER A 385 -24.60 2.77 25.80
N SER A 386 -24.75 3.03 24.51
CA SER A 386 -23.66 2.93 23.54
C SER A 386 -22.46 3.83 23.88
N ASP A 387 -21.25 3.32 23.67
CA ASP A 387 -20.01 4.10 23.77
C ASP A 387 -19.52 4.54 22.39
N SER A 388 -18.42 5.30 22.33
CA SER A 388 -17.73 5.57 21.07
C SER A 388 -16.22 5.70 21.20
N PHE A 389 -15.52 5.37 20.12
CA PHE A 389 -14.10 5.62 19.97
C PHE A 389 -13.81 6.30 18.63
N VAL A 390 -12.60 6.84 18.49
CA VAL A 390 -12.16 7.61 17.33
C VAL A 390 -10.94 6.94 16.71
N VAL A 391 -11.04 6.64 15.42
CA VAL A 391 -9.90 6.23 14.57
C VAL A 391 -9.39 7.44 13.82
N THR A 392 -8.13 7.80 14.05
CA THR A 392 -7.43 8.91 13.38
C THR A 392 -6.30 8.34 12.52
N ASN A 393 -6.15 8.84 11.29
CA ASN A 393 -4.90 8.63 10.55
C ASN A 393 -3.85 9.61 11.07
N SER A 394 -3.06 9.20 12.06
CA SER A 394 -1.97 10.01 12.66
C SER A 394 -0.72 10.07 11.78
N GLY A 395 -0.71 9.34 10.67
CA GLY A 395 0.35 9.33 9.67
C GLY A 395 0.00 10.22 8.50
N SER A 396 0.44 9.79 7.33
CA SER A 396 0.31 10.47 6.04
C SER A 396 -0.52 9.60 5.08
N GLY A 397 -0.58 9.98 3.79
CA GLY A 397 -1.36 9.24 2.79
C GLY A 397 -2.85 9.12 3.15
N THR A 398 -3.43 7.96 2.85
CA THR A 398 -4.83 7.61 3.15
C THR A 398 -4.87 6.25 3.85
N LEU A 399 -5.42 6.23 5.06
CA LEU A 399 -5.70 5.02 5.83
C LEU A 399 -7.05 4.44 5.38
N GLN A 400 -7.07 3.23 4.86
CA GLN A 400 -8.28 2.41 4.68
C GLN A 400 -8.26 1.30 5.72
N TYR A 401 -9.37 1.10 6.43
CA TYR A 401 -9.39 0.16 7.57
C TYR A 401 -10.76 -0.51 7.76
N SER A 402 -10.74 -1.68 8.39
CA SER A 402 -11.89 -2.42 8.87
C SER A 402 -11.82 -2.61 10.39
N ILE A 403 -12.98 -2.82 11.00
CA ILE A 403 -13.15 -3.07 12.43
C ILE A 403 -13.91 -4.39 12.59
N SER A 404 -13.48 -5.20 13.54
CA SER A 404 -14.10 -6.46 13.94
C SER A 404 -13.95 -6.66 15.44
N ASP A 405 -14.85 -7.40 16.07
CA ASP A 405 -14.72 -7.86 17.45
C ASP A 405 -14.81 -9.40 17.52
N ASN A 406 -14.70 -9.95 18.73
CA ASN A 406 -14.60 -11.39 18.98
C ASN A 406 -15.78 -11.97 19.79
N VAL A 407 -16.90 -11.26 19.92
CA VAL A 407 -18.05 -11.67 20.75
C VAL A 407 -19.39 -11.47 20.02
N SER A 408 -20.50 -11.86 20.64
CA SER A 408 -21.86 -11.67 20.10
C SER A 408 -22.65 -10.56 20.80
N TRP A 409 -22.21 -10.11 21.97
CA TRP A 409 -22.87 -9.10 22.80
C TRP A 409 -22.38 -7.66 22.53
N LEU A 410 -21.51 -7.47 21.54
CA LEU A 410 -20.94 -6.18 21.14
C LEU A 410 -21.03 -6.03 19.61
N ASN A 411 -21.18 -4.79 19.11
CA ASN A 411 -21.07 -4.48 17.68
C ASN A 411 -20.60 -3.04 17.46
N VAL A 412 -19.68 -2.82 16.50
CA VAL A 412 -19.14 -1.50 16.14
C VAL A 412 -19.70 -1.00 14.81
N ASN A 413 -20.30 0.20 14.81
CA ASN A 413 -20.85 0.84 13.61
C ASN A 413 -20.32 2.29 13.44
N PRO A 414 -19.83 2.69 12.25
CA PRO A 414 -19.60 1.86 11.05
C PRO A 414 -18.45 0.86 11.26
N PRO A 415 -18.45 -0.32 10.61
CA PRO A 415 -17.42 -1.35 10.78
C PRO A 415 -16.15 -1.10 9.92
N SER A 416 -16.02 0.08 9.29
CA SER A 416 -14.89 0.42 8.42
C SER A 416 -14.78 1.93 8.20
N GLY A 417 -13.67 2.37 7.60
CA GLY A 417 -13.50 3.76 7.18
C GLY A 417 -12.32 4.00 6.23
N SER A 418 -12.26 5.23 5.72
CA SER A 418 -11.16 5.73 4.90
C SER A 418 -10.85 7.19 5.26
N ARG A 419 -9.61 7.51 5.63
CA ARG A 419 -9.22 8.84 6.16
C ARG A 419 -7.87 9.31 5.65
N GLY A 420 -7.82 10.53 5.13
CA GLY A 420 -6.58 11.22 4.79
C GLY A 420 -5.77 11.58 6.03
N ALA A 421 -4.51 11.96 5.83
CA ALA A 421 -3.61 12.42 6.89
C ALA A 421 -4.27 13.43 7.86
N GLY A 422 -4.16 13.19 9.16
CA GLY A 422 -4.72 14.03 10.22
C GLY A 422 -6.25 14.02 10.35
N GLN A 423 -6.97 13.24 9.54
CA GLN A 423 -8.43 13.12 9.62
C GLN A 423 -8.86 11.96 10.53
N SER A 424 -10.03 12.13 11.15
CA SER A 424 -10.59 11.20 12.14
C SER A 424 -11.97 10.69 11.73
N ASN A 425 -12.37 9.55 12.30
CA ASN A 425 -13.72 9.00 12.22
C ASN A 425 -14.18 8.51 13.59
N THR A 426 -15.43 8.77 13.95
CA THR A 426 -16.04 8.26 15.18
C THR A 426 -16.80 6.97 14.89
N HIS A 427 -16.65 5.99 15.76
CA HIS A 427 -17.30 4.68 15.70
C HIS A 427 -18.08 4.44 16.99
N THR A 428 -19.35 4.06 16.85
CA THR A 428 -20.24 3.77 17.99
C THR A 428 -20.15 2.28 18.32
N ILE A 429 -19.97 1.98 19.61
CA ILE A 429 -20.02 0.63 20.17
C ILE A 429 -21.40 0.44 20.76
N ASN A 430 -22.13 -0.59 20.30
CA ASN A 430 -23.44 -0.95 20.84
C ASN A 430 -23.31 -2.27 21.60
N TYR A 431 -24.01 -2.36 22.73
CA TYR A 431 -23.98 -3.48 23.65
C TYR A 431 -25.33 -4.20 23.65
N THR A 432 -25.30 -5.53 23.62
CA THR A 432 -26.46 -6.42 23.76
C THR A 432 -26.23 -7.29 25.00
N VAL A 433 -26.38 -6.67 26.17
CA VAL A 433 -26.10 -7.29 27.49
C VAL A 433 -27.35 -7.80 28.21
N ASN A 434 -28.54 -7.45 27.71
CA ASN A 434 -29.80 -7.99 28.22
C ASN A 434 -29.82 -9.52 28.04
N GLY A 435 -30.00 -10.27 29.13
CA GLY A 435 -29.95 -11.73 29.16
C GLY A 435 -28.55 -12.34 29.32
N LEU A 436 -27.52 -11.52 29.58
CA LEU A 436 -26.27 -12.03 30.16
C LEU A 436 -26.46 -12.24 31.67
N ALA A 437 -25.96 -13.38 32.18
CA ALA A 437 -25.90 -13.65 33.61
C ALA A 437 -24.98 -12.66 34.33
N VAL A 438 -25.07 -12.58 35.65
CA VAL A 438 -24.15 -11.79 36.47
C VAL A 438 -22.72 -12.30 36.29
N GLY A 439 -21.75 -11.39 36.15
CA GLY A 439 -20.35 -11.73 35.89
C GLY A 439 -19.61 -10.74 34.97
N THR A 440 -18.34 -11.05 34.68
CA THR A 440 -17.47 -10.19 33.86
C THR A 440 -17.28 -10.75 32.45
N TYR A 441 -17.65 -9.96 31.46
CA TYR A 441 -17.56 -10.28 30.03
C TYR A 441 -16.47 -9.44 29.37
N ASN A 442 -15.48 -10.11 28.78
CA ASN A 442 -14.36 -9.46 28.10
C ASN A 442 -14.43 -9.66 26.58
N ALA A 443 -14.12 -8.61 25.83
CA ALA A 443 -14.03 -8.59 24.37
C ALA A 443 -12.84 -7.75 23.90
N THR A 444 -12.42 -7.94 22.65
CA THR A 444 -11.36 -7.17 22.01
C THR A 444 -11.85 -6.67 20.66
N ILE A 445 -11.99 -5.35 20.52
CA ILE A 445 -12.23 -4.70 19.23
C ILE A 445 -10.88 -4.58 18.52
N THR A 446 -10.81 -5.04 17.27
CA THR A 446 -9.60 -5.02 16.43
C THR A 446 -9.81 -4.11 15.23
N VAL A 447 -8.91 -3.14 15.03
CA VAL A 447 -8.88 -2.23 13.89
C VAL A 447 -7.69 -2.59 13.00
N SER A 448 -7.96 -2.99 11.76
CA SER A 448 -6.95 -3.47 10.80
C SER A 448 -6.91 -2.62 9.54
N ASP A 449 -5.73 -2.50 8.92
CA ASP A 449 -5.60 -1.99 7.56
C ASP A 449 -6.43 -2.86 6.59
N ASN A 450 -7.16 -2.20 5.71
CA ASN A 450 -8.02 -2.82 4.71
C ASN A 450 -7.80 -2.19 3.34
N GLY A 451 -6.53 -2.17 2.90
CA GLY A 451 -6.15 -1.76 1.55
C GLY A 451 -5.57 -0.35 1.45
N SER A 452 -4.88 0.14 2.48
CA SER A 452 -4.06 1.35 2.29
C SER A 452 -2.88 1.05 1.36
N SER A 453 -2.39 2.08 0.67
CA SER A 453 -1.27 1.96 -0.27
C SER A 453 -0.28 3.11 -0.07
N PRO A 454 0.87 2.89 0.61
CA PRO A 454 1.26 1.65 1.31
C PRO A 454 0.36 1.29 2.53
N PRO A 455 0.34 0.02 2.97
CA PRO A 455 -0.38 -0.41 4.18
C PRO A 455 0.10 0.28 5.46
N ALA A 456 -0.79 0.46 6.44
CA ALA A 456 -0.45 0.99 7.75
C ALA A 456 0.48 0.02 8.52
N PRO A 457 1.71 0.43 8.90
CA PRO A 457 2.72 -0.47 9.45
C PRO A 457 2.45 -0.89 10.91
N ASN A 458 1.52 -0.20 11.59
CA ASN A 458 1.07 -0.54 12.94
C ASN A 458 -0.25 -1.34 12.96
N SER A 459 -0.70 -1.85 11.82
CA SER A 459 -1.88 -2.71 11.76
C SER A 459 -1.56 -4.12 12.29
N PRO A 460 -2.44 -4.74 13.11
CA PRO A 460 -3.67 -4.19 13.69
C PRO A 460 -3.43 -3.41 14.98
N GLN A 461 -4.43 -2.64 15.42
CA GLN A 461 -4.53 -2.02 16.75
C GLN A 461 -5.79 -2.52 17.47
N THR A 462 -5.79 -2.58 18.80
CA THR A 462 -6.87 -3.16 19.59
C THR A 462 -7.41 -2.22 20.67
N ILE A 463 -8.66 -2.45 21.07
CA ILE A 463 -9.30 -1.89 22.27
C ILE A 463 -9.86 -3.05 23.07
N ASP A 464 -9.44 -3.18 24.32
CA ASP A 464 -10.01 -4.17 25.24
C ASP A 464 -11.28 -3.61 25.88
N VAL A 465 -12.34 -4.42 25.91
CA VAL A 465 -13.65 -4.02 26.44
C VAL A 465 -14.04 -4.99 27.54
N SER A 466 -14.28 -4.48 28.74
CA SER A 466 -14.78 -5.26 29.88
C SER A 466 -16.15 -4.74 30.31
N VAL A 467 -17.12 -5.63 30.42
CA VAL A 467 -18.45 -5.35 30.96
C VAL A 467 -18.67 -6.24 32.17
N ARG A 468 -18.82 -5.64 33.36
CA ARG A 468 -19.33 -6.34 34.55
C ARG A 468 -20.84 -6.18 34.58
N VAL A 469 -21.57 -7.27 34.40
CA VAL A 469 -22.98 -7.37 34.79
C VAL A 469 -22.96 -7.66 36.29
N LYS A 470 -23.63 -6.82 37.09
CA LYS A 470 -23.75 -6.99 38.53
C LYS A 470 -25.22 -7.15 38.93
N SER A 471 -25.43 -7.79 40.07
CA SER A 471 -26.67 -7.69 40.84
C SER A 471 -26.39 -6.87 42.10
N VAL A 472 -27.37 -6.81 43.01
CA VAL A 472 -27.22 -6.24 44.36
C VAL A 472 -26.31 -7.12 45.22
N LEU A 473 -25.61 -6.54 46.19
CA LEU A 473 -24.70 -7.27 47.09
C LEU A 473 -25.36 -8.49 47.77
N PRO A 474 -26.64 -8.45 48.21
CA PRO A 474 -27.26 -9.60 48.86
C PRO A 474 -27.73 -10.75 47.96
N ASP A 475 -27.59 -10.63 46.63
CA ASP A 475 -27.76 -11.72 45.67
C ASP A 475 -26.45 -12.53 45.68
N LEU A 476 -26.48 -13.65 46.41
CA LEU A 476 -25.31 -14.47 46.73
C LEU A 476 -25.14 -15.66 45.78
N ASP A 477 -26.19 -16.10 45.11
CA ASP A 477 -26.12 -17.17 44.09
C ASP A 477 -26.04 -16.65 42.64
N LEU A 478 -26.25 -15.35 42.45
CA LEU A 478 -26.04 -14.54 41.25
C LEU A 478 -27.08 -14.73 40.14
N ASP A 479 -28.33 -15.08 40.50
CA ASP A 479 -29.43 -15.29 39.56
C ASP A 479 -30.26 -14.03 39.22
N GLY A 480 -30.18 -13.00 40.08
CA GLY A 480 -30.80 -11.68 39.91
C GLY A 480 -31.89 -11.29 40.89
N ASP A 481 -32.34 -12.19 41.77
CA ASP A 481 -33.19 -11.85 42.91
C ASP A 481 -32.48 -12.00 44.28
N VAL A 482 -33.20 -11.72 45.36
CA VAL A 482 -32.72 -11.91 46.73
C VAL A 482 -33.80 -12.63 47.50
N ASP A 483 -33.60 -13.92 47.77
CA ASP A 483 -34.64 -14.79 48.29
C ASP A 483 -34.23 -15.74 49.44
N GLN A 484 -34.89 -16.89 49.54
CA GLN A 484 -34.66 -17.85 50.61
C GLN A 484 -33.39 -18.69 50.39
N GLU A 485 -32.92 -18.80 49.14
CA GLU A 485 -31.73 -19.53 48.73
C GLU A 485 -30.48 -18.71 49.08
N ASP A 486 -30.46 -17.40 48.78
CA ASP A 486 -29.43 -16.46 49.23
C ASP A 486 -29.34 -16.39 50.76
N PHE A 487 -30.50 -16.35 51.44
CA PHE A 487 -30.49 -16.37 52.90
C PHE A 487 -29.84 -17.66 53.44
N GLY A 488 -29.96 -18.78 52.73
CA GLY A 488 -29.26 -20.02 53.05
C GLY A 488 -27.73 -19.88 52.97
N LEU A 489 -27.23 -19.18 51.94
CA LEU A 489 -25.80 -18.86 51.77
C LEU A 489 -25.32 -17.87 52.84
N PHE A 490 -26.05 -16.78 53.06
CA PHE A 490 -25.78 -15.79 54.10
C PHE A 490 -25.71 -16.42 55.49
N GLN A 491 -26.70 -17.26 55.85
CA GLN A 491 -26.76 -17.92 57.15
C GLN A 491 -25.60 -18.91 57.37
N ALA A 492 -25.07 -19.52 56.30
CA ALA A 492 -23.90 -20.39 56.40
C ALA A 492 -22.61 -19.61 56.74
N CYS A 493 -22.59 -18.31 56.45
CA CYS A 493 -21.46 -17.40 56.65
C CYS A 493 -21.55 -16.52 57.91
N TYR A 494 -22.75 -16.40 58.50
CA TYR A 494 -23.02 -15.54 59.67
C TYR A 494 -22.08 -15.81 60.86
N GLY A 495 -21.34 -14.79 61.31
CA GLY A 495 -20.37 -14.93 62.40
C GLY A 495 -19.47 -13.71 62.64
N ASN A 496 -18.68 -13.77 63.71
CA ASN A 496 -17.81 -12.66 64.16
C ASN A 496 -16.50 -12.52 63.36
N SER A 497 -16.44 -13.01 62.12
CA SER A 497 -15.29 -12.92 61.21
C SER A 497 -15.66 -13.45 59.83
N VAL A 498 -15.26 -12.78 58.75
CA VAL A 498 -15.34 -13.34 57.39
C VAL A 498 -14.49 -14.61 57.28
N LEU A 499 -15.13 -15.71 56.88
CA LEU A 499 -14.45 -16.97 56.56
C LEU A 499 -14.10 -17.04 55.06
N PRO A 500 -13.08 -17.82 54.65
CA PRO A 500 -12.78 -18.02 53.24
C PRO A 500 -13.97 -18.60 52.47
N GLY A 501 -14.41 -17.92 51.41
CA GLY A 501 -15.62 -18.23 50.64
C GLY A 501 -16.89 -17.52 51.12
N CYS A 502 -16.81 -16.68 52.16
CA CYS A 502 -17.92 -15.87 52.68
C CYS A 502 -17.74 -14.37 52.43
N GLU A 503 -16.73 -13.96 51.65
CA GLU A 503 -16.39 -12.56 51.40
C GLU A 503 -17.51 -11.77 50.72
N MET A 504 -18.43 -12.44 50.01
CA MET A 504 -19.62 -11.80 49.41
C MET A 504 -20.73 -11.49 50.41
N ALA A 505 -20.74 -12.09 51.60
CA ALA A 505 -21.82 -11.94 52.60
C ALA A 505 -21.52 -10.92 53.70
N ASP A 506 -20.33 -10.30 53.68
CA ASP A 506 -19.98 -9.09 54.43
C ASP A 506 -20.34 -7.89 53.56
N PHE A 507 -21.56 -7.38 53.70
CA PHE A 507 -22.11 -6.39 52.77
C PHE A 507 -21.67 -4.97 53.12
N ASN A 508 -21.10 -4.74 54.31
CA ASN A 508 -20.62 -3.43 54.75
C ASN A 508 -19.09 -3.32 54.85
N ASP A 509 -18.34 -4.38 54.51
CA ASP A 509 -16.87 -4.51 54.56
C ASP A 509 -16.31 -4.18 55.97
N ASP A 510 -17.04 -4.54 57.04
CA ASP A 510 -16.61 -4.30 58.43
C ASP A 510 -15.78 -5.45 59.03
N GLY A 511 -15.71 -6.59 58.31
CA GLY A 511 -14.93 -7.77 58.67
C GLY A 511 -15.70 -8.82 59.47
N VAL A 512 -16.98 -8.60 59.76
CA VAL A 512 -17.88 -9.58 60.39
C VAL A 512 -19.21 -9.70 59.62
N ILE A 513 -19.88 -10.85 59.72
CA ILE A 513 -21.14 -11.11 59.02
C ILE A 513 -22.25 -11.16 60.07
N SER A 514 -23.03 -10.09 60.13
CA SER A 514 -23.69 -9.65 61.35
C SER A 514 -25.17 -9.27 61.17
N GLN A 515 -25.78 -8.79 62.26
CA GLN A 515 -27.13 -8.24 62.25
C GLN A 515 -27.25 -6.98 61.36
N THR A 516 -26.13 -6.28 61.10
CA THR A 516 -26.07 -5.14 60.17
C THR A 516 -26.27 -5.62 58.74
N ASP A 517 -25.51 -6.62 58.33
CA ASP A 517 -25.55 -7.26 57.01
C ASP A 517 -26.89 -7.91 56.74
N PHE A 518 -27.47 -8.58 57.75
CA PHE A 518 -28.84 -9.08 57.65
C PHE A 518 -29.87 -7.95 57.49
N GLY A 519 -29.59 -6.75 58.00
CA GLY A 519 -30.40 -5.55 57.75
C GLY A 519 -30.34 -5.09 56.30
N ILE A 520 -29.16 -5.17 55.67
CA ILE A 520 -28.94 -4.87 54.24
C ILE A 520 -29.65 -5.94 53.39
N PHE A 521 -29.46 -7.22 53.71
CA PHE A 521 -30.15 -8.35 53.09
C PHE A 521 -31.67 -8.17 53.06
N LEU A 522 -32.28 -7.88 54.21
CA LEU A 522 -33.72 -7.62 54.31
C LEU A 522 -34.19 -6.34 53.59
N GLY A 523 -33.28 -5.40 53.33
CA GLY A 523 -33.56 -4.22 52.50
C GLY A 523 -33.68 -4.54 51.02
N CYS A 524 -32.98 -5.59 50.56
CA CYS A 524 -32.97 -6.06 49.17
C CYS A 524 -33.92 -7.22 48.88
N PHE A 525 -34.35 -7.98 49.90
CA PHE A 525 -35.18 -9.17 49.76
C PHE A 525 -36.44 -8.92 48.92
N SER A 526 -36.50 -9.60 47.77
CA SER A 526 -37.54 -9.47 46.76
C SER A 526 -38.36 -10.75 46.57
N GLY A 527 -37.72 -11.90 46.80
CA GLY A 527 -38.31 -13.24 46.72
C GLY A 527 -38.25 -13.88 45.32
N THR A 528 -38.29 -15.21 45.30
CA THR A 528 -38.01 -16.07 44.15
C THR A 528 -38.68 -15.62 42.84
N GLY A 529 -37.87 -15.39 41.81
CA GLY A 529 -38.27 -14.95 40.48
C GLY A 529 -38.66 -13.46 40.37
N VAL A 530 -38.36 -12.65 41.39
CA VAL A 530 -38.65 -11.21 41.42
C VAL A 530 -37.35 -10.44 41.59
N LEU A 531 -36.84 -9.83 40.50
CA LEU A 531 -35.60 -9.06 40.52
C LEU A 531 -35.55 -8.08 41.70
N ALA A 532 -34.39 -8.04 42.38
CA ALA A 532 -34.16 -7.12 43.47
C ALA A 532 -34.23 -5.65 43.01
N ASP A 533 -34.60 -4.74 43.90
CA ASP A 533 -34.48 -3.30 43.62
C ASP A 533 -32.99 -2.96 43.59
N LYS A 534 -32.45 -2.70 42.40
CA LYS A 534 -31.04 -2.38 42.15
C LYS A 534 -30.47 -1.17 42.93
N THR A 535 -31.31 -0.45 43.68
CA THR A 535 -30.92 0.68 44.54
C THR A 535 -30.98 0.36 46.04
N CYS A 536 -31.33 -0.88 46.41
CA CYS A 536 -31.48 -1.29 47.81
C CYS A 536 -30.16 -1.28 48.60
N ASP A 537 -29.03 -1.40 47.89
CA ASP A 537 -27.67 -1.52 48.42
C ASP A 537 -26.73 -0.39 47.94
N ASP A 538 -27.19 0.59 47.15
CA ASP A 538 -26.45 1.76 46.62
C ASP A 538 -25.61 2.53 47.69
N VAL A 539 -25.92 2.34 48.98
CA VAL A 539 -25.23 2.96 50.13
C VAL A 539 -23.93 2.22 50.50
N TYR A 540 -23.73 1.01 49.98
CA TYR A 540 -22.69 0.05 50.37
C TYR A 540 -21.75 -0.36 49.21
N GLU A 541 -21.97 0.13 47.98
CA GLU A 541 -21.09 -0.04 46.80
C GLU A 541 -19.88 0.91 46.71
#